data_AF-A0A6A6JML1-F1
#
_entry.id   AF-A0A6A6JML1-F1
#
_cell.length_a   1.000
_cell.length_b   1.000
_cell.length_c   1.000
_cell.angle_alpha   90.00
_cell.angle_beta   90.00
_cell.angle_gamma   90.00
#
_symmetry.space_group_name_H-M   'P 1'
#
loop_
_entity.id
_entity.type
_entity.pdbx_description
1 polymer ?
#
loop_
_entity_poly.entity_id
_entity_poly.type
_entity_poly.pdbx_seq_one_letter_code
_entity_poly.pdbx_strand_id
1 'polypeptide(L)'
;MEVAGIVLGGVGLAALFDSVVQCVDYTYLGNNFERDAATIQLRLEDTRARIHRWGRAVGVQDEQPAKERLGSNYEMAEKRLRQIKTYYDEAQEMSRTYLREHPNLDPSYSLEPDLPDSEARVRKALRRIYQPARNVGRKTAWALHGYKVADRLIANVNALIDGLELIAPREELSRLSELEVREIGDPEDVKTLTDANEQDRFLRAVAGHSYIRTQNKGKTRALMGDEISEEVAQKGITNIGRKHAYVDTTNSDDARVLMGNRIGVKKSFLD
;
A
#
# COMPACT_ATOMS: atom_id res chain seq x y z
N MET A 1 -32.66 0.07 22.29
CA MET A 1 -33.24 1.25 21.64
C MET A 1 -32.29 1.71 20.56
N GLU A 2 -32.86 2.00 19.41
CA GLU A 2 -32.22 2.16 18.10
C GLU A 2 -31.27 3.35 18.04
N VAL A 3 -30.14 3.15 17.34
CA VAL A 3 -29.49 4.23 16.57
C VAL A 3 -29.35 3.73 15.13
N ALA A 4 -30.47 3.30 14.55
CA ALA A 4 -30.66 3.19 13.11
C ALA A 4 -31.14 4.57 12.65
N GLY A 5 -30.19 5.46 12.36
CA GLY A 5 -30.50 6.84 12.04
C GLY A 5 -29.24 7.64 11.72
N ILE A 6 -28.47 7.20 10.72
CA ILE A 6 -27.36 8.02 10.22
C ILE A 6 -27.91 9.01 9.19
N VAL A 7 -28.29 10.17 9.73
CA VAL A 7 -28.08 11.53 9.22
C VAL A 7 -27.84 11.64 7.70
N LEU A 8 -28.90 12.00 6.97
CA LEU A 8 -28.84 12.67 5.66
C LEU A 8 -28.40 14.14 5.84
N GLY A 9 -27.18 14.34 6.33
CA GLY A 9 -26.48 15.62 6.36
C GLY A 9 -25.15 15.42 5.65
N GLY A 10 -24.82 16.27 4.68
CA GLY A 10 -23.62 16.15 3.84
C GLY A 10 -22.35 16.16 4.69
N VAL A 11 -21.87 14.98 5.09
CA VAL A 11 -20.53 14.79 5.61
C VAL A 11 -19.58 15.09 4.46
N GLY A 12 -18.85 16.22 4.56
CA GLY A 12 -17.86 16.59 3.55
C GLY A 12 -16.82 15.48 3.36
N LEU A 13 -16.20 15.43 2.18
CA LEU A 13 -15.26 14.37 1.80
C LEU A 13 -14.13 14.20 2.84
N ALA A 14 -13.66 15.29 3.44
CA ALA A 14 -12.68 15.29 4.52
C ALA A 14 -13.14 14.48 5.74
N ALA A 15 -14.33 14.76 6.27
CA ALA A 15 -14.86 14.08 7.44
C ALA A 15 -15.17 12.59 7.17
N LEU A 16 -15.59 12.27 5.94
CA LEU A 16 -15.78 10.88 5.52
C LEU A 16 -14.42 10.15 5.40
N PHE A 17 -13.42 10.80 4.81
CA PHE A 17 -12.07 10.28 4.73
C PHE A 17 -11.48 10.04 6.11
N ASP A 18 -11.62 10.99 7.04
CA ASP A 18 -11.17 10.83 8.42
C ASP A 18 -11.83 9.62 9.08
N SER A 19 -13.13 9.42 8.88
CA SER A 19 -13.86 8.25 9.38
C SER A 19 -13.29 6.93 8.82
N VAL A 20 -12.97 6.89 7.52
CA VAL A 20 -12.30 5.74 6.89
C VAL A 20 -10.90 5.51 7.46
N VAL A 21 -10.08 6.55 7.56
CA VAL A 21 -8.72 6.47 8.12
C VAL A 21 -8.76 5.98 9.56
N GLN A 22 -9.72 6.44 10.37
CA GLN A 22 -9.93 5.93 11.72
C GLN A 22 -10.25 4.44 11.73
N CYS A 23 -11.10 3.96 10.83
CA CYS A 23 -11.36 2.53 10.73
C CYS A 23 -10.07 1.76 10.37
N VAL A 24 -9.31 2.22 9.38
CA VAL A 24 -8.10 1.53 8.87
C VAL A 24 -6.93 1.56 9.86
N ASP A 25 -6.70 2.69 10.54
CA ASP A 25 -5.60 2.88 11.49
C ASP A 25 -5.76 2.09 12.78
N TYR A 26 -7.01 1.82 13.17
CA TYR A 26 -7.36 1.15 14.43
C TYR A 26 -7.85 -0.30 14.24
N THR A 27 -7.62 -0.87 13.06
CA THR A 27 -7.79 -2.31 12.80
C THR A 27 -6.50 -3.07 13.02
N TYR A 28 -6.59 -4.13 13.83
CA TYR A 28 -5.49 -5.04 14.18
C TYR A 28 -5.84 -6.48 13.81
N LEU A 29 -4.87 -7.38 13.89
CA LEU A 29 -5.10 -8.82 13.84
C LEU A 29 -5.29 -9.38 15.26
N GLY A 30 -6.30 -10.22 15.44
CA GLY A 30 -6.48 -10.95 16.69
C GLY A 30 -5.44 -12.07 16.84
N ASN A 31 -5.26 -12.59 18.06
CA ASN A 31 -4.25 -13.62 18.35
C ASN A 31 -4.53 -14.99 17.69
N ASN A 32 -5.66 -15.14 17.01
CA ASN A 32 -6.10 -16.38 16.35
C ASN A 32 -5.59 -16.49 14.89
N PHE A 33 -4.61 -15.68 14.50
CA PHE A 33 -3.97 -15.79 13.20
C PHE A 33 -2.82 -16.80 13.31
N GLU A 34 -3.01 -17.98 12.70
CA GLU A 34 -1.95 -18.99 12.53
C GLU A 34 -0.98 -18.57 11.39
N ARG A 35 -0.34 -19.55 10.71
CA ARG A 35 0.48 -19.35 9.50
C ARG A 35 -0.14 -18.26 8.61
N ASP A 36 0.68 -17.31 8.17
CA ASP A 36 0.34 -16.14 7.33
C ASP A 36 -0.07 -14.84 8.05
N ALA A 37 0.02 -14.78 9.39
CA ALA A 37 -0.20 -13.54 10.16
C ALA A 37 0.67 -12.36 9.67
N ALA A 38 1.95 -12.61 9.39
CA ALA A 38 2.89 -11.58 8.92
C ALA A 38 2.49 -11.03 7.53
N THR A 39 2.14 -11.91 6.59
CA THR A 39 1.67 -11.52 5.25
C THR A 39 0.40 -10.69 5.31
N ILE A 40 -0.59 -11.12 6.11
CA ILE A 40 -1.84 -10.36 6.28
C ILE A 40 -1.56 -9.01 6.97
N GLN A 41 -0.65 -8.96 7.95
CA GLN A 41 -0.27 -7.70 8.58
C GLN A 41 0.36 -6.73 7.57
N LEU A 42 1.30 -7.20 6.74
CA LEU A 42 1.89 -6.39 5.68
C LEU A 42 0.84 -5.87 4.71
N ARG A 43 -0.12 -6.71 4.32
CA ARG A 43 -1.24 -6.28 3.46
C ARG A 43 -2.06 -5.18 4.11
N LEU A 44 -2.35 -5.26 5.41
CA LEU A 44 -3.04 -4.21 6.16
C LEU A 44 -2.22 -2.91 6.23
N GLU A 45 -0.91 -3.01 6.46
CA GLU A 45 -0.02 -1.83 6.47
C GLU A 45 0.04 -1.17 5.09
N ASP A 46 0.08 -1.95 4.01
CA ASP A 46 0.02 -1.45 2.64
C ASP A 46 -1.33 -0.80 2.33
N THR A 47 -2.46 -1.47 2.60
CA THR A 47 -3.80 -0.89 2.44
C THR A 47 -3.93 0.44 3.20
N ARG A 48 -3.36 0.53 4.40
CA ARG A 48 -3.28 1.77 5.19
C ARG A 48 -2.45 2.83 4.48
N ALA A 49 -1.24 2.50 4.05
CA ALA A 49 -0.39 3.44 3.32
C ALA A 49 -1.11 3.98 2.08
N ARG A 50 -1.75 3.11 1.29
CA ARG A 50 -2.47 3.50 0.07
C ARG A 50 -3.61 4.48 0.31
N ILE A 51 -4.45 4.26 1.33
CA ILE A 51 -5.56 5.19 1.62
C ILE A 51 -5.03 6.56 2.09
N HIS A 52 -3.98 6.59 2.91
CA HIS A 52 -3.33 7.82 3.32
C HIS A 52 -2.65 8.54 2.14
N ARG A 53 -1.97 7.78 1.27
CA ARG A 53 -1.34 8.26 0.04
C ARG A 53 -2.36 8.95 -0.86
N TRP A 54 -3.50 8.30 -1.10
CA TRP A 54 -4.60 8.88 -1.86
C TRP A 54 -5.10 10.19 -1.23
N GLY A 55 -5.38 10.18 0.08
CA GLY A 55 -5.87 11.36 0.79
C GLY A 55 -4.92 12.55 0.70
N ARG A 56 -3.61 12.32 0.81
CA ARG A 56 -2.59 13.35 0.59
C ARG A 56 -2.53 13.81 -0.86
N ALA A 57 -2.59 12.89 -1.81
CA ALA A 57 -2.48 13.21 -3.23
C ALA A 57 -3.60 14.14 -3.73
N VAL A 58 -4.81 13.94 -3.22
CA VAL A 58 -5.95 14.81 -3.54
C VAL A 58 -6.05 16.02 -2.60
N GLY A 59 -5.27 16.06 -1.52
CA GLY A 59 -5.37 17.10 -0.50
C GLY A 59 -6.72 17.10 0.20
N VAL A 60 -7.23 15.91 0.57
CA VAL A 60 -8.60 15.67 1.05
C VAL A 60 -8.98 16.47 2.29
N GLN A 61 -7.99 16.93 3.06
CA GLN A 61 -8.18 17.72 4.28
C GLN A 61 -8.65 19.15 3.96
N ASP A 62 -8.37 19.65 2.76
CA ASP A 62 -8.81 20.96 2.29
C ASP A 62 -9.87 20.79 1.19
N GLU A 63 -11.10 21.22 1.46
CA GLU A 63 -12.25 20.96 0.56
C GLU A 63 -12.07 21.56 -0.84
N GLN A 64 -11.47 22.76 -0.93
CA GLN A 64 -11.23 23.44 -2.21
C GLN A 64 -10.20 22.67 -3.08
N PRO A 65 -8.97 22.39 -2.60
CA PRO A 65 -8.02 21.52 -3.32
C PRO A 65 -8.59 20.15 -3.70
N ALA A 66 -9.39 19.52 -2.83
CA ALA A 66 -10.02 18.24 -3.13
C ALA A 66 -11.03 18.35 -4.29
N LYS A 67 -11.89 19.37 -4.27
CA LYS A 67 -12.85 19.63 -5.36
C LYS A 67 -12.15 19.98 -6.67
N GLU A 68 -11.09 20.79 -6.64
CA GLU A 68 -10.32 21.16 -7.83
C GLU A 68 -9.63 19.95 -8.45
N ARG A 69 -8.95 19.12 -7.64
CA ARG A 69 -8.19 17.96 -8.15
C ARG A 69 -9.10 16.82 -8.60
N LEU A 70 -10.21 16.59 -7.92
CA LEU A 70 -11.15 15.52 -8.27
C LEU A 70 -12.13 15.95 -9.38
N GLY A 71 -12.48 17.23 -9.44
CA GLY A 71 -13.43 17.77 -10.42
C GLY A 71 -14.75 16.98 -10.42
N SER A 72 -15.15 16.50 -11.60
CA SER A 72 -16.35 15.68 -11.78
C SER A 72 -16.29 14.31 -11.08
N ASN A 73 -15.12 13.87 -10.61
CA ASN A 73 -14.97 12.61 -9.88
C ASN A 73 -15.22 12.72 -8.37
N TYR A 74 -15.54 13.91 -7.85
CA TYR A 74 -15.72 14.14 -6.42
C TYR A 74 -16.80 13.23 -5.80
N GLU A 75 -17.98 13.14 -6.41
CA GLU A 75 -19.07 12.28 -5.93
C GLU A 75 -18.68 10.79 -5.99
N MET A 76 -17.89 10.40 -6.99
CA MET A 76 -17.41 9.03 -7.12
C MET A 76 -16.39 8.69 -6.03
N ALA A 77 -15.53 9.64 -5.65
CA ALA A 77 -14.62 9.49 -4.51
C ALA A 77 -15.41 9.33 -3.21
N GLU A 78 -16.41 10.18 -2.98
CA GLU A 78 -17.27 10.12 -1.82
C GLU A 78 -17.99 8.77 -1.71
N LYS A 79 -18.59 8.31 -2.80
CA LYS A 79 -19.27 7.00 -2.86
C LYS A 79 -18.33 5.86 -2.49
N ARG A 80 -17.11 5.85 -3.03
CA ARG A 80 -16.12 4.80 -2.73
C ARG A 80 -15.68 4.83 -1.27
N LEU A 81 -15.45 6.00 -0.68
CA LEU A 81 -15.12 6.12 0.74
C LEU A 81 -16.28 5.63 1.63
N ARG A 82 -17.55 5.93 1.28
CA ARG A 82 -18.71 5.38 1.99
C ARG A 82 -18.72 3.85 1.93
N GLN A 83 -18.43 3.26 0.77
CA GLN A 83 -18.35 1.80 0.62
C GLN A 83 -17.21 1.19 1.44
N ILE A 84 -16.03 1.83 1.47
CA ILE A 84 -14.92 1.38 2.34
C ILE A 84 -15.39 1.39 3.79
N LYS A 85 -16.04 2.47 4.24
CA LYS A 85 -16.57 2.58 5.60
C LYS A 85 -17.57 1.46 5.92
N THR A 86 -18.49 1.15 5.01
CA THR A 86 -19.43 0.03 5.16
C THR A 86 -18.70 -1.30 5.35
N TYR A 87 -17.68 -1.60 4.56
CA TYR A 87 -16.91 -2.85 4.72
C TYR A 87 -16.21 -2.96 6.09
N TYR A 88 -15.68 -1.85 6.59
CA TYR A 88 -15.08 -1.82 7.93
C TYR A 88 -16.13 -1.99 9.04
N ASP A 89 -17.32 -1.38 8.90
CA ASP A 89 -18.42 -1.53 9.87
C ASP A 89 -18.94 -2.97 9.93
N GLU A 90 -19.13 -3.60 8.76
CA GLU A 90 -19.53 -5.01 8.66
C GLU A 90 -18.48 -5.92 9.32
N ALA A 91 -17.20 -5.70 9.03
CA ALA A 91 -16.11 -6.50 9.60
C ALA A 91 -15.99 -6.29 11.12
N GLN A 92 -16.23 -5.08 11.62
CA GLN A 92 -16.23 -4.79 13.06
C GLN A 92 -17.40 -5.47 13.78
N GLU A 93 -18.59 -5.51 13.18
CA GLU A 93 -19.73 -6.22 13.77
C GLU A 93 -19.53 -7.74 13.75
N MET A 94 -18.93 -8.28 12.70
CA MET A 94 -18.49 -9.68 12.67
C MET A 94 -17.50 -9.99 13.79
N SER A 95 -16.52 -9.12 14.02
CA SER A 95 -15.55 -9.24 15.12
C SER A 95 -16.23 -9.25 16.49
N ARG A 96 -17.16 -8.33 16.74
CA ARG A 96 -17.94 -8.28 18.00
C ARG A 96 -18.78 -9.54 18.20
N THR A 97 -19.42 -10.04 17.15
CA THR A 97 -20.22 -11.26 17.20
C THR A 97 -19.35 -12.46 17.53
N TYR A 98 -18.19 -12.58 16.86
CA TYR A 98 -17.22 -13.63 17.13
C TYR A 98 -16.75 -13.66 18.59
N LEU A 99 -16.43 -12.49 19.18
CA LEU A 99 -16.03 -12.38 20.58
C LEU A 99 -17.17 -12.73 21.56
N ARG A 100 -18.42 -12.41 21.24
CA ARG A 100 -19.59 -12.82 22.05
C ARG A 100 -19.79 -14.33 22.05
N GLU A 101 -19.56 -14.98 20.91
CA GLU A 101 -19.66 -16.44 20.76
C GLU A 101 -18.48 -17.19 21.39
N HIS A 102 -17.35 -16.52 21.57
CA HIS A 102 -16.11 -17.09 22.11
C HIS A 102 -15.61 -16.30 23.33
N PRO A 103 -16.36 -16.29 24.46
CA PRO A 103 -16.05 -15.45 25.62
C PRO A 103 -14.72 -15.79 26.33
N ASN A 104 -14.13 -16.95 26.00
CA ASN A 104 -12.85 -17.40 26.55
C ASN A 104 -11.64 -16.92 25.74
N LEU A 105 -11.87 -16.33 24.56
CA LEU A 105 -10.78 -15.71 23.80
C LEU A 105 -10.39 -14.41 24.48
N ASP A 106 -9.08 -14.21 24.64
CA ASP A 106 -8.57 -12.92 25.06
C ASP A 106 -8.93 -11.88 23.97
N PRO A 107 -9.71 -10.85 24.29
CA PRO A 107 -9.96 -9.75 23.36
C PRO A 107 -8.70 -8.90 23.14
N SER A 108 -7.59 -9.21 23.83
CA SER A 108 -6.29 -8.64 23.51
C SER A 108 -5.96 -8.93 22.05
N TYR A 109 -5.62 -7.85 21.37
CA TYR A 109 -5.02 -7.86 20.06
C TYR A 109 -3.57 -7.47 20.26
N SER A 110 -2.66 -8.14 19.56
CA SER A 110 -1.28 -7.70 19.61
C SER A 110 -1.16 -6.37 18.87
N LEU A 111 -1.04 -5.28 19.64
CA LEU A 111 -0.70 -3.96 19.12
C LEU A 111 0.61 -4.01 18.33
N GLU A 112 1.52 -4.87 18.78
CA GLU A 112 2.80 -5.20 18.19
C GLU A 112 2.90 -6.72 18.16
N PRO A 113 2.36 -7.39 17.13
CA PRO A 113 2.67 -8.80 16.93
C PRO A 113 4.19 -8.95 16.87
N ASP A 114 4.71 -10.09 17.31
CA ASP A 114 6.12 -10.43 17.15
C ASP A 114 6.39 -10.63 15.66
N LEU A 115 6.58 -9.49 14.99
CA LEU A 115 6.77 -9.40 13.55
C LEU A 115 8.23 -9.69 13.26
N PRO A 116 8.54 -10.40 12.17
CA PRO A 116 9.92 -10.46 11.73
C PRO A 116 10.46 -9.06 11.47
N ASP A 117 11.77 -8.90 11.62
CA ASP A 117 12.41 -7.58 11.67
C ASP A 117 12.09 -6.72 10.43
N SER A 118 11.93 -7.34 9.25
CA SER A 118 11.55 -6.70 7.99
C SER A 118 10.18 -6.01 8.08
N GLU A 119 9.16 -6.71 8.54
CA GLU A 119 7.79 -6.21 8.66
C GLU A 119 7.69 -5.10 9.70
N ALA A 120 8.43 -5.24 10.80
CA ALA A 120 8.52 -4.21 11.83
C ALA A 120 9.16 -2.92 11.27
N ARG A 121 10.23 -3.04 10.46
CA ARG A 121 10.87 -1.89 9.79
C ARG A 121 9.94 -1.23 8.78
N VAL A 122 9.30 -2.00 7.91
CA VAL A 122 8.31 -1.48 6.93
C VAL A 122 7.19 -0.71 7.65
N ARG A 123 6.57 -1.34 8.64
CA ARG A 123 5.49 -0.70 9.42
C ARG A 123 5.96 0.59 10.07
N LYS A 124 7.15 0.59 10.66
CA LYS A 124 7.73 1.78 11.30
C LYS A 124 7.98 2.90 10.28
N ALA A 125 8.51 2.58 9.11
CA ALA A 125 8.73 3.53 8.02
C ALA A 125 7.42 4.15 7.53
N LEU A 126 6.42 3.32 7.21
CA LEU A 126 5.11 3.80 6.75
C LEU A 126 4.41 4.67 7.81
N ARG A 127 4.51 4.32 9.10
CA ARG A 127 3.94 5.12 10.20
C ARG A 127 4.66 6.45 10.45
N ARG A 128 5.93 6.60 10.05
CA ARG A 128 6.62 7.90 10.08
C ARG A 128 6.07 8.84 9.02
N ILE A 129 5.75 8.30 7.84
CA ILE A 129 5.13 9.07 6.77
C ILE A 129 3.69 9.39 7.13
N TYR A 130 2.91 8.37 7.49
CA TYR A 130 1.48 8.45 7.75
C TYR A 130 1.23 8.26 9.25
N GLN A 131 1.13 9.38 9.96
CA GLN A 131 0.75 9.34 11.37
C GLN A 131 -0.69 8.85 11.49
N PRO A 132 -0.99 7.95 12.45
CA PRO A 132 -2.36 7.56 12.73
C PRO A 132 -3.23 8.77 13.04
N ALA A 133 -4.52 8.70 12.70
CA ALA A 133 -5.48 9.76 13.02
C ALA A 133 -5.37 10.18 14.50
N ARG A 134 -5.04 11.47 14.74
CA ARG A 134 -4.95 12.06 16.09
C ARG A 134 -6.35 12.15 16.70
N ASN A 135 -6.47 11.85 17.99
CA ASN A 135 -7.66 12.00 18.83
C ASN A 135 -8.78 10.95 18.73
N VAL A 136 -8.46 9.70 18.37
CA VAL A 136 -9.39 8.60 18.67
C VAL A 136 -8.87 7.87 19.90
N GLY A 137 -9.60 7.98 21.01
CA GLY A 137 -9.24 7.26 22.22
C GLY A 137 -9.10 5.77 21.92
N ARG A 138 -8.16 5.08 22.59
CA ARG A 138 -7.91 3.63 22.53
C ARG A 138 -9.16 2.72 22.53
N LYS A 139 -10.34 3.26 22.83
CA LYS A 139 -11.66 2.62 22.91
C LYS A 139 -12.27 2.21 21.57
N THR A 140 -11.75 2.64 20.42
CA THR A 140 -12.27 2.24 19.08
C THR A 140 -11.40 1.19 18.37
N ALA A 141 -10.23 0.87 18.91
CA ALA A 141 -9.38 -0.18 18.38
C ALA A 141 -10.09 -1.54 18.45
N TRP A 142 -10.01 -2.29 17.36
CA TRP A 142 -10.66 -3.59 17.23
C TRP A 142 -9.81 -4.52 16.37
N ALA A 143 -10.12 -5.81 16.43
CA ALA A 143 -9.33 -6.85 15.79
C ALA A 143 -10.14 -7.67 14.80
N LEU A 144 -9.53 -7.99 13.67
CA LEU A 144 -10.01 -9.02 12.77
C LEU A 144 -9.72 -10.38 13.39
N HIS A 145 -10.70 -11.28 13.35
CA HIS A 145 -10.56 -12.65 13.80
C HIS A 145 -10.72 -13.59 12.61
N GLY A 146 -9.65 -14.29 12.27
CA GLY A 146 -9.62 -15.28 11.19
C GLY A 146 -9.18 -14.73 9.83
N TYR A 147 -8.36 -15.53 9.16
CA TYR A 147 -7.75 -15.23 7.86
C TYR A 147 -8.79 -14.81 6.80
N LYS A 148 -9.87 -15.58 6.64
CA LYS A 148 -10.86 -15.33 5.58
C LYS A 148 -11.56 -13.98 5.70
N VAL A 149 -11.77 -13.50 6.93
CA VAL A 149 -12.42 -12.19 7.17
C VAL A 149 -11.46 -11.07 6.81
N ALA A 150 -10.20 -11.17 7.27
CA ALA A 150 -9.17 -10.20 6.93
C ALA A 150 -8.87 -10.15 5.42
N ASP A 151 -8.64 -11.31 4.80
CA ASP A 151 -8.33 -11.41 3.37
C ASP A 151 -9.44 -10.79 2.50
N ARG A 152 -10.71 -11.11 2.81
CA ARG A 152 -11.85 -10.53 2.10
C ARG A 152 -11.97 -9.03 2.31
N LEU A 153 -11.82 -8.55 3.54
CA LEU A 153 -11.88 -7.12 3.83
C LEU A 153 -10.79 -6.37 3.05
N ILE A 154 -9.54 -6.84 3.14
CA ILE A 154 -8.40 -6.25 2.44
C ILE A 154 -8.63 -6.22 0.92
N ALA A 155 -9.04 -7.35 0.33
CA ALA A 155 -9.27 -7.44 -1.11
C ALA A 155 -10.35 -6.45 -1.59
N ASN A 156 -11.49 -6.39 -0.89
CA ASN A 156 -12.59 -5.49 -1.23
C ASN A 156 -12.20 -4.02 -1.07
N VAL A 157 -11.51 -3.68 0.02
CA VAL A 157 -11.05 -2.32 0.29
C VAL A 157 -10.00 -1.90 -0.74
N ASN A 158 -9.02 -2.75 -1.04
CA ASN A 158 -8.00 -2.47 -2.05
C ASN A 158 -8.61 -2.23 -3.44
N ALA A 159 -9.64 -2.99 -3.83
CA ALA A 159 -10.33 -2.75 -5.10
C ALA A 159 -11.04 -1.39 -5.15
N LEU A 160 -11.58 -0.90 -4.03
CA LEU A 160 -12.14 0.45 -3.94
C LEU A 160 -11.04 1.52 -3.97
N ILE A 161 -9.91 1.28 -3.30
CA ILE A 161 -8.73 2.14 -3.33
C ILE A 161 -8.16 2.22 -4.74
N ASP A 162 -8.10 1.12 -5.49
CA ASP A 162 -7.66 1.12 -6.90
C ASP A 162 -8.47 2.13 -7.71
N GLY A 163 -9.79 2.14 -7.53
CA GLY A 163 -10.71 3.09 -8.15
C GLY A 163 -10.52 4.53 -7.68
N LEU A 164 -10.19 4.75 -6.40
CA LEU A 164 -9.86 6.07 -5.86
C LEU A 164 -8.54 6.61 -6.45
N GLU A 165 -7.52 5.77 -6.54
CA GLU A 165 -6.22 6.12 -7.10
C GLU A 165 -6.29 6.39 -8.62
N LEU A 166 -7.27 5.84 -9.35
CA LEU A 166 -7.47 6.13 -10.77
C LEU A 166 -7.94 7.56 -11.04
N ILE A 167 -8.54 8.22 -10.06
CA ILE A 167 -9.08 9.58 -10.17
C ILE A 167 -8.27 10.63 -9.41
N ALA A 168 -7.14 10.24 -8.84
CA ALA A 168 -6.22 11.14 -8.14
C ALA A 168 -5.06 11.58 -9.06
N PRO A 169 -4.40 12.72 -8.77
CA PRO A 169 -3.23 13.17 -9.51
C PRO A 169 -2.11 12.12 -9.50
N ARG A 170 -1.76 11.60 -10.67
CA ARG A 170 -0.81 10.48 -10.80
C ARG A 170 0.59 10.85 -10.34
N GLU A 171 1.02 12.07 -10.65
CA GLU A 171 2.34 12.59 -10.30
C GLU A 171 2.55 12.61 -8.78
N GLU A 172 1.50 13.00 -8.05
CA GLU A 172 1.56 13.09 -6.59
C GLU A 172 1.51 11.71 -5.93
N LEU A 173 0.73 10.76 -6.47
CA LEU A 173 0.76 9.37 -6.02
C LEU A 173 2.14 8.73 -6.23
N SER A 174 2.77 8.97 -7.38
CA SER A 174 4.14 8.49 -7.63
C SER A 174 5.14 9.12 -6.66
N ARG A 175 5.10 10.45 -6.46
CA ARG A 175 5.98 11.17 -5.53
C ARG A 175 5.89 10.65 -4.10
N LEU A 176 4.67 10.39 -3.62
CA LEU A 176 4.45 9.86 -2.28
C LEU A 176 4.91 8.40 -2.16
N SER A 177 4.75 7.59 -3.21
CA SER A 177 5.28 6.23 -3.22
C SER A 177 6.82 6.21 -3.20
N GLU A 178 7.48 7.11 -3.94
CA GLU A 178 8.94 7.25 -3.90
C GLU A 178 9.44 7.63 -2.50
N LEU A 179 8.68 8.48 -1.79
CA LEU A 179 8.95 8.82 -0.40
C LEU A 179 8.83 7.59 0.51
N GLU A 180 7.83 6.73 0.30
CA GLU A 180 7.67 5.48 1.04
C GLU A 180 8.84 4.52 0.83
N VAL A 181 9.23 4.26 -0.41
CA VAL A 181 10.41 3.44 -0.73
C VAL A 181 11.66 4.00 -0.07
N ARG A 182 11.86 5.32 -0.12
CA ARG A 182 13.00 5.99 0.50
C ARG A 182 13.00 5.87 2.03
N GLU A 183 11.84 5.97 2.68
CA GLU A 183 11.74 5.88 4.14
C GLU A 183 11.88 4.43 4.63
N ILE A 184 11.41 3.45 3.85
CA ILE A 184 11.67 2.02 4.11
C ILE A 184 13.18 1.75 4.00
N GLY A 185 13.82 2.28 2.97
CA GLY A 185 15.27 2.32 2.81
C GLY A 185 15.91 1.00 2.36
N ASP A 186 15.50 -0.14 2.92
CA ASP A 186 15.99 -1.48 2.54
C ASP A 186 15.19 -2.04 1.33
N PRO A 187 15.84 -2.32 0.18
CA PRO A 187 15.17 -2.91 -0.98
C PRO A 187 14.48 -4.26 -0.72
N GLU A 188 15.00 -5.09 0.19
CA GLU A 188 14.39 -6.39 0.50
C GLU A 188 13.09 -6.22 1.32
N ASP A 189 13.05 -5.21 2.19
CA ASP A 189 11.85 -4.83 2.92
C ASP A 189 10.77 -4.27 1.98
N VAL A 190 11.18 -3.43 1.01
CA VAL A 190 10.28 -2.93 -0.03
C VAL A 190 9.74 -4.10 -0.87
N LYS A 191 10.61 -5.02 -1.27
CA LYS A 191 10.22 -6.23 -2.02
C LYS A 191 9.21 -7.06 -1.23
N THR A 192 9.48 -7.30 0.05
CA THR A 192 8.60 -8.04 0.96
C THR A 192 7.20 -7.40 1.03
N LEU A 193 7.12 -6.07 1.11
CA LEU A 193 5.85 -5.34 1.07
C LEU A 193 5.14 -5.52 -0.29
N THR A 194 5.86 -5.36 -1.41
CA THR A 194 5.29 -5.49 -2.76
C THR A 194 4.87 -6.91 -3.15
N ASP A 195 5.50 -7.93 -2.56
CA ASP A 195 5.15 -9.34 -2.72
C ASP A 195 3.93 -9.69 -1.86
N ALA A 196 3.79 -9.09 -0.68
CA ALA A 196 2.65 -9.30 0.19
C ALA A 196 1.35 -8.69 -0.37
N ASN A 197 1.44 -7.54 -1.05
CA ASN A 197 0.28 -6.88 -1.66
C ASN A 197 0.54 -6.43 -3.10
N GLU A 198 0.26 -7.31 -4.06
CA GLU A 198 0.49 -7.03 -5.48
C GLU A 198 -0.42 -5.93 -6.07
N GLN A 199 -1.47 -5.52 -5.34
CA GLN A 199 -2.43 -4.51 -5.82
C GLN A 199 -1.88 -3.09 -5.74
N ASP A 200 -0.81 -2.81 -4.98
CA ASP A 200 -0.20 -1.49 -4.94
C ASP A 200 0.65 -1.20 -6.17
N ARG A 201 -0.02 -0.79 -7.25
CA ARG A 201 0.63 -0.45 -8.52
C ARG A 201 1.62 0.71 -8.42
N PHE A 202 1.42 1.65 -7.49
CA PHE A 202 2.27 2.83 -7.40
C PHE A 202 3.55 2.51 -6.64
N LEU A 203 3.44 1.84 -5.49
CA LEU A 203 4.60 1.36 -4.76
C LEU A 203 5.44 0.41 -5.61
N ARG A 204 4.81 -0.54 -6.32
CA ARG A 204 5.51 -1.44 -7.25
C ARG A 204 6.21 -0.70 -8.38
N ALA A 205 5.60 0.38 -8.90
CA ALA A 205 6.20 1.16 -9.97
C ALA A 205 7.45 1.93 -9.52
N VAL A 206 7.57 2.26 -8.22
CA VAL A 206 8.71 3.02 -7.68
C VAL A 206 9.73 2.17 -6.93
N ALA A 207 9.36 0.94 -6.53
CA ALA A 207 10.20 -0.02 -5.82
C ALA A 207 11.43 -0.52 -6.64
N GLY A 208 11.54 -0.11 -7.91
CA GLY A 208 12.65 -0.45 -8.80
C GLY A 208 12.19 -1.30 -9.99
N HIS A 209 13.15 -1.86 -10.73
CA HIS A 209 12.83 -2.89 -11.71
C HIS A 209 12.51 -4.21 -10.98
N SER A 210 11.42 -4.87 -11.34
CA SER A 210 11.08 -6.18 -10.78
C SER A 210 11.47 -7.30 -11.75
N TYR A 211 12.14 -8.33 -11.25
CA TYR A 211 12.59 -9.49 -12.03
C TYR A 211 11.97 -10.78 -11.48
N ILE A 212 11.00 -11.36 -12.19
CA ILE A 212 10.23 -12.52 -11.74
C ILE A 212 10.49 -13.69 -12.68
N ARG A 213 10.95 -14.82 -12.12
CA ARG A 213 11.23 -16.07 -12.85
C ARG A 213 12.16 -15.90 -14.05
N THR A 214 13.19 -15.06 -13.90
CA THR A 214 14.22 -14.86 -14.93
C THR A 214 15.24 -16.01 -14.90
N GLN A 215 15.46 -16.66 -16.05
CA GLN A 215 16.46 -17.71 -16.24
C GLN A 215 17.54 -17.23 -17.20
N ASN A 216 18.81 -17.23 -16.76
CA ASN A 216 19.97 -17.01 -17.62
C ASN A 216 20.68 -18.34 -17.84
N LYS A 217 20.82 -18.77 -19.10
CA LYS A 217 21.43 -20.06 -19.48
C LYS A 217 22.67 -19.85 -20.35
N GLY A 218 23.57 -20.82 -20.36
CA GLY A 218 24.79 -20.75 -21.16
C GLY A 218 25.69 -19.59 -20.76
N LYS A 219 26.33 -18.93 -21.73
CA LYS A 219 27.27 -17.81 -21.54
C LYS A 219 26.60 -16.43 -21.60
N THR A 220 25.32 -16.36 -21.26
CA THR A 220 24.54 -15.12 -21.26
C THR A 220 25.13 -14.06 -20.34
N ARG A 221 25.12 -12.80 -20.77
CA ARG A 221 25.43 -11.63 -19.95
C ARG A 221 24.16 -10.81 -19.77
N ALA A 222 23.62 -10.75 -18.56
CA ALA A 222 22.45 -9.95 -18.24
C ALA A 222 22.79 -8.84 -17.25
N LEU A 223 22.40 -7.60 -17.55
CA LEU A 223 22.44 -6.47 -16.63
C LEU A 223 21.02 -6.23 -16.12
N MET A 224 20.81 -6.52 -14.84
CA MET A 224 19.55 -6.27 -14.13
C MET A 224 19.66 -4.97 -13.35
N GLY A 225 19.23 -3.88 -13.99
CA GLY A 225 19.23 -2.54 -13.40
C GLY A 225 19.31 -1.47 -14.46
N ASP A 226 19.31 -0.21 -14.01
CA ASP A 226 19.56 0.93 -14.89
C ASP A 226 21.06 1.01 -15.25
N GLU A 227 21.33 1.20 -16.54
CA GLU A 227 22.65 1.55 -17.04
C GLU A 227 22.77 3.08 -17.13
N ILE A 228 23.67 3.65 -16.32
CA ILE A 228 23.82 5.10 -16.16
C ILE A 228 25.23 5.50 -16.58
N SER A 229 25.36 6.57 -17.36
CA SER A 229 26.68 7.10 -17.70
C SER A 229 27.36 7.78 -16.52
N GLU A 230 28.69 7.76 -16.53
CA GLU A 230 29.50 8.35 -15.47
C GLU A 230 29.23 9.85 -15.29
N GLU A 231 28.99 10.59 -16.38
CA GLU A 231 28.59 12.00 -16.34
C GLU A 231 27.25 12.25 -15.61
N VAL A 232 26.31 11.31 -15.70
CA VAL A 232 25.01 11.39 -15.02
C VAL A 232 25.16 10.95 -13.57
N ALA A 233 25.93 9.89 -13.31
CA ALA A 233 26.21 9.39 -11.97
C ALA A 233 26.95 10.44 -11.11
N GLN A 234 27.93 11.15 -11.68
CA GLN A 234 28.69 12.21 -11.00
C GLN A 234 27.81 13.42 -10.60
N LYS A 235 26.68 13.63 -11.26
CA LYS A 235 25.69 14.66 -10.89
C LYS A 235 24.78 14.22 -9.74
N GLY A 236 24.99 13.02 -9.20
CA GLY A 236 24.17 12.45 -8.12
C GLY A 236 22.76 12.04 -8.55
N ILE A 237 22.50 11.95 -9.85
CA ILE A 237 21.17 11.64 -10.37
C ILE A 237 21.11 10.14 -10.71
N THR A 238 20.62 9.34 -9.77
CA THR A 238 20.62 7.87 -9.87
C THR A 238 19.25 7.27 -10.22
N ASN A 239 18.19 8.09 -10.32
CA ASN A 239 16.82 7.60 -10.50
C ASN A 239 16.10 8.32 -11.65
N ILE A 240 16.58 8.14 -12.88
CA ILE A 240 16.05 8.82 -14.09
C ILE A 240 15.46 7.81 -15.06
N GLY A 241 14.29 7.23 -14.79
CA GLY A 241 13.70 6.36 -15.81
C GLY A 241 12.39 5.70 -15.42
N ARG A 242 11.65 5.28 -16.44
CA ARG A 242 10.47 4.42 -16.28
C ARG A 242 10.94 3.08 -15.72
N LYS A 243 10.36 2.60 -14.64
CA LYS A 243 10.68 1.26 -14.14
C LYS A 243 9.86 0.21 -14.90
N HIS A 244 10.40 -1.01 -14.95
CA HIS A 244 9.91 -2.10 -15.79
C HIS A 244 9.76 -3.37 -14.96
N ALA A 245 8.75 -4.17 -15.29
CA ALA A 245 8.60 -5.53 -14.78
C ALA A 245 8.99 -6.54 -15.86
N TYR A 246 9.95 -7.41 -15.55
CA TYR A 246 10.39 -8.49 -16.42
C TYR A 246 9.91 -9.82 -15.83
N VAL A 247 9.00 -10.49 -16.53
CA VAL A 247 8.34 -11.71 -16.06
C VAL A 247 8.60 -12.84 -17.05
N ASP A 248 8.89 -14.04 -16.54
CA ASP A 248 9.06 -15.27 -17.32
C ASP A 248 10.08 -15.15 -18.46
N THR A 249 11.19 -14.47 -18.17
CA THR A 249 12.23 -14.19 -19.17
C THR A 249 13.31 -15.27 -19.16
N THR A 250 13.56 -15.90 -20.32
CA THR A 250 14.68 -16.83 -20.49
C THR A 250 15.68 -16.25 -21.48
N ASN A 251 16.92 -16.10 -21.04
CA ASN A 251 18.03 -15.62 -21.85
C ASN A 251 19.01 -16.78 -22.09
N SER A 252 19.40 -17.04 -23.35
CA SER A 252 20.26 -18.16 -23.75
C SER A 252 21.27 -17.76 -24.84
N ASP A 253 22.14 -18.69 -25.23
CA ASP A 253 22.94 -18.63 -26.46
C ASP A 253 23.80 -17.37 -26.63
N ASP A 254 24.64 -17.09 -25.62
CA ASP A 254 25.55 -15.91 -25.62
C ASP A 254 24.83 -14.55 -25.67
N ALA A 255 23.53 -14.50 -25.32
CA ALA A 255 22.75 -13.26 -25.33
C ALA A 255 23.33 -12.19 -24.37
N ARG A 256 23.26 -10.93 -24.80
CA ARG A 256 23.47 -9.75 -23.96
C ARG A 256 22.13 -9.06 -23.73
N VAL A 257 21.70 -8.97 -22.48
CA VAL A 257 20.35 -8.47 -22.13
C VAL A 257 20.44 -7.39 -21.07
N LEU A 258 19.90 -6.22 -21.37
CA LEU A 258 19.71 -5.15 -20.40
C LEU A 258 18.24 -5.15 -19.97
N MET A 259 18.01 -5.38 -18.68
CA MET A 259 16.70 -5.30 -18.05
C MET A 259 16.63 -4.10 -17.11
N GLY A 260 16.65 -2.92 -17.72
CA GLY A 260 16.41 -1.64 -17.07
C GLY A 260 16.51 -0.50 -18.10
N ASN A 261 16.68 0.74 -17.64
CA ASN A 261 16.83 1.89 -18.54
C ASN A 261 18.28 2.11 -18.94
N ARG A 262 18.48 2.80 -20.07
CA ARG A 262 19.75 3.40 -20.47
C ARG A 262 19.68 4.91 -20.34
N ILE A 263 20.59 5.50 -19.59
CA ILE A 263 20.56 6.91 -19.25
C ILE A 263 21.93 7.55 -19.53
N GLY A 264 21.99 8.38 -20.56
CA GLY A 264 23.22 9.14 -20.91
C GLY A 264 24.37 8.30 -21.46
N VAL A 265 24.16 7.00 -21.71
CA VAL A 265 25.23 6.07 -22.09
C VAL A 265 25.54 6.08 -23.58
N LYS A 266 26.76 6.47 -23.95
CA LYS A 266 27.28 6.46 -25.33
C LYS A 266 27.80 5.09 -25.77
N LYS A 267 28.37 4.32 -24.83
CA LYS A 267 28.71 2.90 -24.99
C LYS A 267 27.87 2.11 -23.99
N SER A 268 27.19 1.11 -24.51
CA SER A 268 26.20 0.30 -23.82
C SER A 268 26.81 -1.01 -23.34
N PHE A 269 26.25 -1.58 -22.28
CA PHE A 269 26.40 -2.98 -21.90
C PHE A 269 26.06 -3.94 -23.06
N LEU A 270 25.19 -3.49 -23.97
CA LEU A 270 24.78 -4.23 -25.16
C LEU A 270 25.79 -4.19 -26.31
N ASP A 271 26.78 -3.27 -26.29
CA ASP A 271 27.81 -3.13 -27.32
C ASP A 271 29.00 -4.07 -27.03
#